data_AF-A0A919TXV2-F1
#
_entry.id   AF-A0A919TXV2-F1
#
_cell.length_a   1.000
_cell.length_b   1.000
_cell.length_c   1.000
_cell.angle_alpha   90.00
_cell.angle_beta   90.00
_cell.angle_gamma   90.00
#
_symmetry.space_group_name_H-M   'P 1'
#
loop_
_entity.id
_entity.type
_entity.pdbx_description
1 polymer ?
#
loop_
_entity_poly.entity_id
_entity_poly.type
_entity_poly.pdbx_seq_one_letter_code
_entity_poly.pdbx_strand_id
1 'polypeptide(L)'
;MTQTAPTTWQPGSLRAAAGGLAALTLATFVALTTELVPVGLLPQMSDDLGVTESIAGLLVTVYAFMVAALAIPLTLGTRRLPRKGLLLVTLAAYTASNLLVGIAPGFGVVAAGRALGGVAHALFFSLSIGYGSRLVAPRFTGRALALVTAGASAGLVLGVPLSTTLGVAVGWRNGFLVLAAACGVATVLVATLLPGVSADDAPHADGTRTARRARLGIVSVSNTLTYLGQYVVYTYVSVILLASGLRETAVGPVLLGLGAVGLLGTAYAATSLDRHPRRGTVVVHAGMALGLLAVGLTFPTTAGVLAGAALWCGSFGAMASVFQTAAIRTRGGSPDVIGALVNSTANIGIGGGAALGALVLVGPGLEALPFVGAGLVVASLVVILVARTAFPAKP
;
A
#
# COMPACT_ATOMS: atom_id res chain seq x y z
N MET A 1 12.47 -20.66 44.64
CA MET A 1 11.97 -19.79 43.55
C MET A 1 12.78 -20.10 42.30
N THR A 2 12.27 -20.98 41.44
CA THR A 2 12.84 -21.28 40.13
C THR A 2 12.54 -20.10 39.20
N GLN A 3 13.56 -19.29 38.90
CA GLN A 3 13.48 -18.32 37.81
C GLN A 3 13.30 -19.10 36.50
N THR A 4 12.08 -19.12 35.97
CA THR A 4 11.82 -19.50 34.60
C THR A 4 12.48 -18.44 33.72
N ALA A 5 13.65 -18.78 33.15
CA ALA A 5 14.25 -17.97 32.10
C ALA A 5 13.20 -17.72 31.01
N PRO A 6 13.03 -16.48 30.50
CA PRO A 6 12.12 -16.25 29.40
C PRO A 6 12.59 -17.11 28.24
N THR A 7 11.74 -18.05 27.80
CA THR A 7 11.99 -18.91 26.64
C THR A 7 12.13 -18.00 25.42
N THR A 8 13.37 -17.64 25.09
CA THR A 8 13.71 -16.95 23.86
C THR A 8 13.37 -17.91 22.72
N TRP A 9 12.46 -17.49 21.84
CA TRP A 9 12.08 -18.30 20.69
C TRP A 9 13.31 -18.68 19.88
N GLN A 10 13.49 -19.98 19.63
CA GLN A 10 14.51 -20.46 18.72
C GLN A 10 13.92 -20.57 17.31
N PRO A 11 14.41 -19.78 16.33
CA PRO A 11 13.86 -19.78 14.98
C PRO A 11 13.96 -21.17 14.33
N GLY A 12 12.81 -21.75 14.01
CA GLY A 12 12.68 -23.13 13.54
C GLY A 12 12.31 -23.28 12.06
N SER A 13 11.55 -24.32 11.75
CA SER A 13 11.00 -24.55 10.40
C SER A 13 9.78 -23.68 10.11
N LEU A 14 9.40 -23.57 8.83
CA LEU A 14 8.14 -22.89 8.44
C LEU A 14 6.90 -23.51 9.10
N ARG A 15 6.89 -24.83 9.33
CA ARG A 15 5.78 -25.51 10.01
C ARG A 15 5.66 -25.08 11.47
N ALA A 16 6.80 -24.96 12.16
CA ALA A 16 6.81 -24.48 13.55
C ALA A 16 6.36 -23.01 13.68
N ALA A 17 6.67 -22.19 12.67
CA ALA A 17 6.29 -20.78 12.62
C ALA A 17 4.91 -20.52 11.97
N ALA A 18 4.20 -21.56 11.51
CA ALA A 18 3.04 -21.41 10.63
C ALA A 18 1.93 -20.55 11.25
N GLY A 19 1.60 -20.77 12.53
CA GLY A 19 0.59 -19.98 13.24
C GLY A 19 0.95 -18.49 13.31
N GLY A 20 2.21 -18.18 13.64
CA GLY A 20 2.66 -16.79 13.70
C GLY A 20 2.75 -16.11 12.33
N LEU A 21 3.17 -16.84 11.30
CA LEU A 21 3.17 -16.34 9.92
C LEU A 21 1.75 -16.10 9.42
N ALA A 22 0.80 -16.98 9.72
CA ALA A 22 -0.60 -16.80 9.38
C ALA A 22 -1.20 -15.58 10.09
N ALA A 23 -0.92 -15.40 11.38
CA ALA A 23 -1.35 -14.22 12.14
C ALA A 23 -0.78 -12.91 11.57
N LEU A 24 0.51 -12.87 11.22
CA LEU A 24 1.13 -11.72 10.57
C LEU A 24 0.54 -11.45 9.18
N THR A 25 0.31 -12.51 8.40
CA THR A 25 -0.29 -12.40 7.06
C THR A 25 -1.70 -11.82 7.14
N LEU A 26 -2.53 -12.28 8.09
CA LEU A 26 -3.86 -11.72 8.36
C LEU A 26 -3.77 -10.27 8.83
N ALA A 27 -2.86 -9.96 9.76
CA ALA A 27 -2.65 -8.58 10.22
C ALA A 27 -2.28 -7.65 9.05
N THR A 28 -1.41 -8.11 8.15
CA THR A 28 -1.04 -7.35 6.94
C THR A 28 -2.22 -7.21 5.98
N PHE A 29 -3.00 -8.27 5.76
CA PHE A 29 -4.23 -8.22 4.97
C PHE A 29 -5.19 -7.15 5.49
N VAL A 30 -5.49 -7.15 6.80
CA VAL A 30 -6.43 -6.19 7.39
C VAL A 30 -5.88 -4.77 7.33
N ALA A 31 -4.58 -4.58 7.61
CA ALA A 31 -3.93 -3.27 7.53
C ALA A 31 -4.06 -2.62 6.14
N LEU A 32 -3.75 -3.36 5.07
CA LEU A 32 -3.89 -2.86 3.69
C LEU A 32 -5.35 -2.62 3.31
N THR A 33 -6.25 -3.48 3.78
CA THR A 33 -7.68 -3.31 3.53
C THR A 33 -8.19 -2.03 4.19
N THR A 34 -7.84 -1.78 5.46
CA THR A 34 -8.18 -0.54 6.18
C THR A 34 -7.61 0.68 5.50
N GLU A 35 -6.38 0.64 5.01
CA GLU A 35 -5.78 1.78 4.30
C GLU A 35 -6.60 2.19 3.07
N LEU A 36 -7.03 1.22 2.27
CA LEU A 36 -7.53 1.47 0.92
C LEU A 36 -9.05 1.36 0.78
N VAL A 37 -9.77 0.84 1.77
CA VAL A 37 -11.24 0.74 1.73
C VAL A 37 -11.97 2.07 1.44
N PRO A 38 -11.51 3.26 1.89
CA PRO A 38 -12.20 4.51 1.54
C PRO A 38 -12.32 4.74 0.03
N VAL A 39 -11.38 4.21 -0.77
CA VAL A 39 -11.39 4.37 -2.24
C VAL A 39 -12.67 3.78 -2.86
N GLY A 40 -13.07 2.59 -2.41
CA GLY A 40 -14.26 1.92 -2.94
C GLY A 40 -15.58 2.48 -2.40
N LEU A 41 -15.54 3.07 -1.20
CA LEU A 41 -16.70 3.61 -0.50
C LEU A 41 -16.80 5.14 -0.57
N LEU A 42 -15.93 5.79 -1.35
CA LEU A 42 -15.80 7.25 -1.37
C LEU A 42 -17.12 7.97 -1.65
N PRO A 43 -17.95 7.58 -2.64
CA PRO A 43 -19.23 8.22 -2.91
C PRO A 43 -20.18 8.14 -1.70
N GLN A 44 -20.34 6.96 -1.11
CA GLN A 44 -21.17 6.76 0.09
C GLN A 44 -20.70 7.55 1.29
N MET A 45 -19.38 7.61 1.50
CA MET A 45 -18.79 8.42 2.57
C MET A 45 -19.02 9.91 2.31
N SER A 46 -18.94 10.35 1.06
CA SER A 46 -19.21 11.73 0.66
C SER A 46 -20.64 12.12 1.01
N ASP A 47 -21.60 11.30 0.58
CA ASP A 47 -23.04 11.54 0.76
C ASP A 47 -23.43 11.52 2.24
N ASP A 48 -23.01 10.50 3.00
CA ASP A 48 -23.34 10.37 4.44
C ASP A 48 -22.70 11.47 5.30
N LEU A 49 -21.49 11.92 4.94
CA LEU A 49 -20.76 12.94 5.71
C LEU A 49 -21.11 14.37 5.30
N GLY A 50 -21.92 14.56 4.25
CA GLY A 50 -22.32 15.88 3.74
C GLY A 50 -21.14 16.70 3.21
N VAL A 51 -20.13 16.03 2.65
CA VAL A 51 -18.96 16.68 2.03
C VAL A 51 -18.88 16.32 0.55
N THR A 52 -18.10 17.06 -0.24
CA THR A 52 -17.84 16.69 -1.64
C THR A 52 -16.87 15.52 -1.74
N GLU A 53 -16.91 14.80 -2.86
CA GLU A 53 -16.01 13.66 -3.11
C GLU A 53 -14.54 14.11 -3.06
N SER A 54 -14.25 15.33 -3.53
CA SER A 54 -12.94 15.97 -3.42
C SER A 54 -12.45 16.02 -1.96
N ILE A 55 -13.32 16.44 -1.03
CA ILE A 55 -13.01 16.50 0.41
C ILE A 55 -12.91 15.09 1.00
N ALA A 56 -13.82 14.18 0.63
CA ALA A 56 -13.77 12.78 1.06
C ALA A 56 -12.43 12.10 0.68
N GLY A 57 -11.90 12.38 -0.50
CA GLY A 57 -10.61 11.87 -0.96
C GLY A 57 -9.42 12.31 -0.09
N LEU A 58 -9.52 13.44 0.63
CA LEU A 58 -8.46 13.88 1.56
C LEU A 58 -8.31 12.94 2.77
N LEU A 59 -9.27 12.05 3.04
CA LEU A 59 -9.13 10.99 4.04
C LEU A 59 -8.02 9.98 3.68
N VAL A 60 -7.74 9.82 2.38
CA VAL A 60 -6.58 9.06 1.87
C VAL A 60 -5.30 9.87 2.07
N THR A 61 -5.33 11.18 1.76
CA THR A 61 -4.21 12.09 1.99
C THR A 61 -3.74 12.12 3.45
N VAL A 62 -4.66 12.33 4.39
CA VAL A 62 -4.36 12.40 5.83
C VAL A 62 -3.69 11.11 6.30
N TYR A 63 -4.21 9.97 5.89
CA TYR A 63 -3.64 8.67 6.25
C TYR A 63 -2.21 8.52 5.70
N ALA A 64 -2.04 8.72 4.40
CA ALA A 64 -0.76 8.48 3.71
C ALA A 64 0.34 9.46 4.16
N PHE A 65 0.00 10.72 4.45
CA PHE A 65 0.97 11.67 4.98
C PHE A 65 1.41 11.36 6.41
N MET A 66 0.52 10.82 7.27
CA MET A 66 0.95 10.30 8.56
C MET A 66 1.96 9.16 8.39
N VAL A 67 1.73 8.25 7.44
CA VAL A 67 2.69 7.18 7.12
C VAL A 67 4.02 7.75 6.62
N ALA A 68 3.97 8.64 5.63
CA ALA A 68 5.15 9.23 5.02
C ALA A 68 6.02 9.99 6.04
N ALA A 69 5.40 10.78 6.91
CA ALA A 69 6.09 11.61 7.89
C ALA A 69 6.63 10.79 9.08
N LEU A 70 5.91 9.76 9.51
CA LEU A 70 6.19 9.08 10.79
C LEU A 70 6.87 7.73 10.65
N ALA A 71 6.88 7.09 9.47
CA ALA A 71 7.46 5.75 9.30
C ALA A 71 8.93 5.69 9.73
N ILE A 72 9.76 6.64 9.29
CA ILE A 72 11.18 6.69 9.65
C ILE A 72 11.38 7.09 11.12
N PRO A 73 10.83 8.22 11.62
CA PRO A 73 11.03 8.64 13.01
C PRO A 73 10.55 7.60 14.03
N LEU A 74 9.36 7.02 13.84
CA LEU A 74 8.82 6.03 14.77
C LEU A 74 9.60 4.73 14.74
N THR A 75 10.03 4.27 13.57
CA THR A 75 10.87 3.05 13.45
C THR A 75 12.20 3.23 14.19
N LEU A 76 12.86 4.39 14.06
CA LEU A 76 14.12 4.68 14.75
C LEU A 76 13.93 4.91 16.25
N GLY A 77 12.90 5.65 16.64
CA GLY A 77 12.60 5.98 18.03
C GLY A 77 12.19 4.77 18.87
N THR A 78 11.49 3.82 18.27
CA THR A 78 11.01 2.60 18.95
C THR A 78 11.98 1.42 18.83
N ARG A 79 13.19 1.62 18.30
CA ARG A 79 14.13 0.53 18.00
C ARG A 79 14.57 -0.28 19.22
N ARG A 80 14.52 0.28 20.44
CA ARG A 80 14.92 -0.41 21.68
C ARG A 80 13.74 -1.08 22.41
N LEU A 81 12.51 -0.85 21.95
CA LEU A 81 11.31 -1.37 22.61
C LEU A 81 11.01 -2.82 22.17
N PRO A 82 10.33 -3.62 23.02
CA PRO A 82 9.93 -4.99 22.68
C PRO A 82 9.04 -5.03 21.43
N ARG A 83 9.44 -5.81 20.42
CA ARG A 83 8.74 -5.88 19.12
C ARG A 83 7.31 -6.37 19.23
N LYS A 84 7.08 -7.37 20.08
CA LYS A 84 5.74 -7.93 20.29
C LYS A 84 4.78 -6.87 20.85
N GLY A 85 5.24 -6.14 21.87
CA GLY A 85 4.46 -5.06 22.49
C GLY A 85 4.11 -3.97 21.49
N LEU A 86 5.08 -3.51 20.70
CA LEU A 86 4.83 -2.51 19.66
C LEU A 86 3.83 -2.99 18.60
N LEU A 87 3.94 -4.23 18.16
CA LEU A 87 3.02 -4.79 17.17
C LEU A 87 1.59 -4.85 17.72
N LEU A 88 1.43 -5.27 18.98
CA LEU A 88 0.14 -5.28 19.66
C LEU A 88 -0.45 -3.88 19.84
N VAL A 89 0.35 -2.90 20.26
CA VAL A 89 -0.08 -1.49 20.35
C VAL A 89 -0.53 -0.97 18.99
N THR A 90 0.20 -1.33 17.93
CA THR A 90 -0.13 -0.92 16.57
C THR A 90 -1.45 -1.53 16.10
N LEU A 91 -1.69 -2.81 16.35
CA LEU A 91 -2.94 -3.49 16.01
C LEU A 91 -4.13 -3.01 16.86
N ALA A 92 -3.90 -2.68 18.13
CA ALA A 92 -4.88 -2.02 18.98
C ALA A 92 -5.22 -0.62 18.45
N ALA A 93 -4.22 0.16 18.00
CA ALA A 93 -4.44 1.46 17.38
C ALA A 93 -5.21 1.36 16.06
N TYR A 94 -4.97 0.32 15.24
CA TYR A 94 -5.80 0.00 14.08
C TYR A 94 -7.25 -0.31 14.45
N THR A 95 -7.46 -1.10 15.50
CA THR A 95 -8.80 -1.42 16.01
C THR A 95 -9.51 -0.14 16.43
N ALA A 96 -8.85 0.70 17.23
CA ALA A 96 -9.39 1.99 17.68
C ALA A 96 -9.66 2.95 16.50
N SER A 97 -8.76 3.01 15.51
CA SER A 97 -8.93 3.80 14.29
C SER A 97 -10.18 3.39 13.53
N ASN A 98 -10.35 2.10 13.24
CA ASN A 98 -11.52 1.59 12.52
C ASN A 98 -12.82 1.75 13.32
N LEU A 99 -12.79 1.57 14.65
CA LEU A 99 -13.94 1.85 15.51
C LEU A 99 -14.34 3.32 15.44
N LEU A 100 -13.36 4.22 15.58
CA LEU A 100 -13.59 5.66 15.55
C LEU A 100 -14.21 6.09 14.22
N VAL A 101 -13.76 5.53 13.10
CA VAL A 101 -14.34 5.77 11.78
C VAL A 101 -15.77 5.20 11.68
N GLY A 102 -15.99 3.97 12.13
CA GLY A 102 -17.31 3.33 12.07
C GLY A 102 -18.39 4.09 12.84
N ILE A 103 -18.06 4.63 14.01
CA ILE A 103 -19.01 5.37 14.87
C ILE A 103 -18.94 6.90 14.69
N ALA A 104 -18.16 7.41 13.74
CA ALA A 104 -17.87 8.83 13.62
C ALA A 104 -19.13 9.68 13.34
N PRO A 105 -19.44 10.72 14.13
CA PRO A 105 -20.61 11.57 13.86
C PRO A 105 -20.45 12.48 12.62
N GLY A 106 -19.23 12.58 12.06
CA GLY A 106 -18.98 13.43 10.90
C GLY A 106 -17.53 13.37 10.42
N PHE A 107 -17.24 14.13 9.38
CA PHE A 107 -15.97 14.07 8.63
C PHE A 107 -14.74 14.27 9.52
N GLY A 108 -14.76 15.22 10.46
CA GLY A 108 -13.62 15.51 11.34
C GLY A 108 -13.20 14.30 12.19
N VAL A 109 -14.17 13.53 12.70
CA VAL A 109 -13.90 12.32 13.49
C VAL A 109 -13.39 11.18 12.61
N VAL A 110 -13.92 11.05 11.39
CA VAL A 110 -13.36 10.13 10.38
C VAL A 110 -11.91 10.49 10.08
N ALA A 111 -11.59 11.76 9.82
CA ALA A 111 -10.24 12.23 9.54
C ALA A 111 -9.28 11.95 10.71
N ALA A 112 -9.71 12.15 11.97
CA ALA A 112 -8.93 11.80 13.15
C ALA A 112 -8.68 10.29 13.25
N GLY A 113 -9.71 9.46 12.99
CA GLY A 113 -9.56 8.01 12.90
C GLY A 113 -8.58 7.58 11.82
N ARG A 114 -8.63 8.20 10.64
CA ARG A 114 -7.69 7.97 9.54
C ARG A 114 -6.26 8.38 9.91
N ALA A 115 -6.09 9.52 10.57
CA ALA A 115 -4.77 9.96 11.05
C ALA A 115 -4.17 8.95 12.03
N LEU A 116 -4.96 8.48 13.02
CA LEU A 116 -4.55 7.42 13.95
C LEU A 116 -4.16 6.13 13.21
N GLY A 117 -4.95 5.74 12.21
CA GLY A 117 -4.67 4.58 11.37
C GLY A 117 -3.35 4.72 10.61
N GLY A 118 -3.06 5.90 10.06
CA GLY A 118 -1.79 6.20 9.38
C GLY A 118 -0.59 6.17 10.33
N VAL A 119 -0.74 6.69 11.55
CA VAL A 119 0.29 6.57 12.62
C VAL A 119 0.57 5.11 12.95
N ALA A 120 -0.48 4.29 13.10
CA ALA A 120 -0.34 2.85 13.32
C ALA A 120 0.37 2.18 12.13
N HIS A 121 -0.06 2.48 10.91
CA HIS A 121 0.52 1.92 9.69
C HIS A 121 2.01 2.22 9.55
N ALA A 122 2.42 3.44 9.88
CA ALA A 122 3.82 3.88 9.85
C ALA A 122 4.78 2.92 10.58
N LEU A 123 4.33 2.34 11.71
CA LEU A 123 5.08 1.35 12.48
C LEU A 123 4.83 -0.09 12.01
N PHE A 124 3.60 -0.40 11.63
CA PHE A 124 3.14 -1.76 11.34
C PHE A 124 3.97 -2.48 10.28
N PHE A 125 4.25 -1.82 9.16
CA PHE A 125 4.93 -2.46 8.03
C PHE A 125 6.37 -2.86 8.39
N SER A 126 7.10 -1.92 9.01
CA SER A 126 8.46 -2.15 9.52
C SER A 126 8.48 -3.31 10.52
N LEU A 127 7.52 -3.34 11.43
CA LEU A 127 7.40 -4.41 12.44
C LEU A 127 7.06 -5.76 11.79
N SER A 128 6.13 -5.79 10.83
CA SER A 128 5.65 -7.03 10.21
C SER A 128 6.74 -7.76 9.41
N ILE A 129 7.50 -7.01 8.59
CA ILE A 129 8.64 -7.55 7.85
C ILE A 129 9.73 -8.01 8.83
N GLY A 130 10.06 -7.17 9.82
CA GLY A 130 11.07 -7.48 10.83
C GLY A 130 10.71 -8.73 11.66
N TYR A 131 9.45 -8.89 12.05
CA TYR A 131 8.98 -10.05 12.81
C TYR A 131 8.97 -11.32 11.97
N GLY A 132 8.46 -11.25 10.73
CA GLY A 132 8.37 -12.38 9.82
C GLY A 132 9.74 -13.04 9.58
N SER A 133 10.80 -12.23 9.45
CA SER A 133 12.16 -12.74 9.27
C SER A 133 12.72 -13.49 10.49
N ARG A 134 12.25 -13.16 11.71
CA ARG A 134 12.73 -13.72 12.99
C ARG A 134 11.97 -14.97 13.43
N LEU A 135 10.80 -15.23 12.85
CA LEU A 135 10.02 -16.42 13.18
C LEU A 135 10.65 -17.72 12.68
N VAL A 136 11.50 -17.63 11.65
CA VAL A 136 12.05 -18.80 10.94
C VAL A 136 13.56 -18.77 10.88
N ALA A 137 14.18 -19.95 10.74
CA ALA A 137 15.63 -20.04 10.50
C ALA A 137 16.05 -19.26 9.22
N PRO A 138 17.28 -18.72 9.12
CA PRO A 138 17.72 -17.85 8.02
C PRO A 138 17.47 -18.39 6.61
N ARG A 139 17.60 -19.71 6.42
CA ARG A 139 17.31 -20.40 5.14
C ARG A 139 15.86 -20.31 4.67
N PHE A 140 14.93 -19.91 5.53
CA PHE A 140 13.50 -19.78 5.24
C PHE A 140 13.00 -18.33 5.22
N THR A 141 13.85 -17.35 5.54
CA THR A 141 13.47 -15.93 5.65
C THR A 141 12.75 -15.41 4.41
N GLY A 142 13.25 -15.71 3.21
CA GLY A 142 12.60 -15.30 1.95
C GLY A 142 11.16 -15.82 1.82
N ARG A 143 10.91 -17.08 2.20
CA ARG A 143 9.55 -17.67 2.17
C ARG A 143 8.63 -17.05 3.21
N ALA A 144 9.15 -16.76 4.41
CA ALA A 144 8.39 -16.08 5.44
C ALA A 144 7.98 -14.66 5.02
N LEU A 145 8.91 -13.90 4.43
CA LEU A 145 8.61 -12.56 3.92
C LEU A 145 7.62 -12.61 2.74
N ALA A 146 7.72 -13.61 1.87
CA ALA A 146 6.75 -13.81 0.79
C ALA A 146 5.33 -14.06 1.33
N LEU A 147 5.18 -14.83 2.42
CA LEU A 147 3.87 -15.04 3.06
C LEU A 147 3.30 -13.75 3.65
N VAL A 148 4.10 -13.00 4.41
CA VAL A 148 3.66 -11.73 5.01
C VAL A 148 3.24 -10.72 3.93
N THR A 149 4.04 -10.59 2.87
CA THR A 149 3.73 -9.69 1.74
C THR A 149 2.57 -10.17 0.87
N ALA A 150 2.31 -11.49 0.80
CA ALA A 150 1.11 -12.03 0.19
C ALA A 150 -0.17 -11.53 0.91
N GLY A 151 -0.10 -11.31 2.23
CA GLY A 151 -1.18 -10.67 2.99
C GLY A 151 -1.53 -9.28 2.46
N ALA A 152 -0.52 -8.44 2.18
CA ALA A 152 -0.73 -7.11 1.61
C ALA A 152 -1.39 -7.19 0.22
N SER A 153 -0.92 -8.11 -0.62
CA SER A 153 -1.48 -8.33 -1.96
C SER A 153 -2.93 -8.81 -1.89
N ALA A 154 -3.23 -9.74 -0.98
CA ALA A 154 -4.58 -10.22 -0.74
C ALA A 154 -5.49 -9.11 -0.18
N GLY A 155 -4.98 -8.22 0.67
CA GLY A 155 -5.74 -7.08 1.19
C GLY A 155 -6.18 -6.13 0.07
N LEU A 156 -5.28 -5.84 -0.87
CA LEU A 156 -5.60 -5.03 -2.05
C LEU A 156 -6.60 -5.74 -3.00
N VAL A 157 -6.32 -6.99 -3.35
CA VAL A 157 -7.08 -7.71 -4.40
C VAL A 157 -8.41 -8.27 -3.90
N LEU A 158 -8.47 -8.74 -2.65
CA LEU A 158 -9.66 -9.35 -2.07
C LEU A 158 -10.29 -8.45 -1.01
N GLY A 159 -9.49 -7.93 -0.07
CA GLY A 159 -9.98 -7.18 1.07
C GLY A 159 -10.75 -5.92 0.67
N VAL A 160 -10.14 -5.04 -0.13
CA VAL A 160 -10.77 -3.78 -0.55
C VAL A 160 -12.10 -4.02 -1.28
N PRO A 161 -12.17 -4.90 -2.31
CA PRO A 161 -13.44 -5.22 -2.95
C PRO A 161 -14.49 -5.82 -2.03
N LEU A 162 -14.13 -6.76 -1.15
CA LEU A 162 -15.06 -7.39 -0.21
C LEU A 162 -15.61 -6.37 0.80
N SER A 163 -14.74 -5.53 1.35
CA SER A 163 -15.15 -4.44 2.24
C SER A 163 -15.98 -3.39 1.52
N THR A 164 -15.70 -3.13 0.24
CA THR A 164 -16.50 -2.24 -0.60
C THR A 164 -17.89 -2.81 -0.84
N THR A 165 -18.00 -4.07 -1.28
CA THR A 165 -19.30 -4.75 -1.46
C THR A 165 -20.10 -4.81 -0.17
N LEU A 166 -19.44 -5.11 0.95
CA LEU A 166 -20.08 -5.11 2.26
C LEU A 166 -20.55 -3.71 2.64
N GLY A 167 -19.70 -2.69 2.50
CA GLY A 167 -20.06 -1.31 2.79
C GLY A 167 -21.21 -0.82 1.90
N VAL A 168 -21.26 -1.23 0.64
CA VAL A 168 -22.38 -0.93 -0.25
C VAL A 168 -23.67 -1.60 0.21
N ALA A 169 -23.60 -2.85 0.65
CA ALA A 169 -24.77 -3.63 1.04
C ALA A 169 -25.35 -3.25 2.40
N VAL A 170 -24.51 -2.94 3.39
CA VAL A 170 -24.94 -2.72 4.79
C VAL A 170 -24.45 -1.39 5.38
N GLY A 171 -23.89 -0.51 4.57
CA GLY A 171 -23.37 0.80 4.98
C GLY A 171 -21.86 0.80 5.28
N TRP A 172 -21.16 1.83 4.79
CA TRP A 172 -19.70 1.96 4.91
C TRP A 172 -19.22 1.92 6.37
N ARG A 173 -20.00 2.48 7.30
CA ARG A 173 -19.75 2.47 8.75
C ARG A 173 -19.63 1.06 9.31
N ASN A 174 -20.57 0.19 8.95
CA ASN A 174 -20.57 -1.21 9.33
C ASN A 174 -19.37 -1.94 8.72
N GLY A 175 -18.96 -1.57 7.49
CA GLY A 175 -17.72 -2.05 6.88
C GLY A 175 -16.48 -1.77 7.75
N PHE A 176 -16.36 -0.54 8.30
CA PHE A 176 -15.28 -0.20 9.23
C PHE A 176 -15.39 -0.92 10.58
N LEU A 177 -16.60 -1.15 11.11
CA LEU A 177 -16.78 -1.93 12.34
C LEU A 177 -16.38 -3.40 12.16
N VAL A 178 -16.65 -3.98 10.99
CA VAL A 178 -16.17 -5.33 10.64
C VAL A 178 -14.65 -5.35 10.52
N LEU A 179 -14.03 -4.32 9.95
CA LEU A 179 -12.57 -4.18 9.93
C LEU A 179 -11.99 -4.02 11.34
N ALA A 180 -12.66 -3.27 12.23
CA ALA A 180 -12.25 -3.17 13.63
C ALA A 180 -12.28 -4.53 14.32
N ALA A 181 -13.35 -5.32 14.12
CA ALA A 181 -13.43 -6.68 14.65
C ALA A 181 -12.31 -7.57 14.08
N ALA A 182 -12.04 -7.49 12.77
CA ALA A 182 -10.95 -8.21 12.14
C ALA A 182 -9.57 -7.81 12.68
N CYS A 183 -9.33 -6.52 12.94
CA CYS A 183 -8.13 -6.04 13.62
C CYS A 183 -8.04 -6.58 15.05
N GLY A 184 -9.15 -6.63 15.78
CA GLY A 184 -9.22 -7.20 17.12
C GLY A 184 -8.85 -8.69 17.12
N VAL A 185 -9.40 -9.47 16.18
CA VAL A 185 -9.05 -10.88 15.97
C VAL A 185 -7.56 -11.03 15.63
N ALA A 186 -7.04 -10.23 14.69
CA ALA A 186 -5.61 -10.24 14.37
C ALA A 186 -4.74 -9.90 15.58
N THR A 187 -5.17 -8.96 16.44
CA THR A 187 -4.50 -8.61 17.70
C THR A 187 -4.44 -9.80 18.64
N VAL A 188 -5.55 -10.51 18.85
CA VAL A 188 -5.62 -11.70 19.71
C VAL A 188 -4.75 -12.83 19.16
N LEU A 189 -4.78 -13.07 17.85
CA LEU A 189 -3.95 -14.08 17.20
C LEU A 189 -2.47 -13.74 17.31
N VAL A 190 -2.08 -12.48 17.13
CA VAL A 190 -0.69 -12.04 17.36
C VAL A 190 -0.31 -12.15 18.84
N ALA A 191 -1.20 -11.82 19.77
CA ALA A 191 -0.93 -11.92 21.20
C ALA A 191 -0.66 -13.37 21.63
N THR A 192 -1.42 -14.33 21.08
CA THR A 192 -1.35 -15.74 21.45
C THR A 192 -0.32 -16.54 20.65
N LEU A 193 -0.18 -16.27 19.35
CA LEU A 193 0.63 -17.09 18.43
C LEU A 193 2.03 -16.54 18.17
N LEU A 194 2.28 -15.23 18.35
CA LEU A 194 3.63 -14.69 18.16
C LEU A 194 4.46 -14.85 19.44
N PRO A 195 5.61 -15.54 19.38
CA PRO A 195 6.52 -15.58 20.51
C PRO A 195 7.24 -14.24 20.67
N GLY A 196 7.75 -13.92 21.87
CA GLY A 196 8.59 -12.74 22.07
C GLY A 196 9.93 -12.87 21.33
N VAL A 197 10.29 -11.85 20.56
CA VAL A 197 11.59 -11.75 19.88
C VAL A 197 12.35 -10.52 20.39
N SER A 198 13.65 -10.66 20.64
CA SER A 198 14.51 -9.58 21.12
C SER A 198 14.64 -8.45 20.08
N ALA A 199 14.90 -7.23 20.54
CA ALA A 199 15.26 -6.10 19.69
C ALA A 199 16.70 -6.26 19.17
N ASP A 200 16.95 -5.91 17.90
CA ASP A 200 18.31 -5.96 17.32
C ASP A 200 19.15 -4.71 17.60
N ASP A 201 20.45 -4.96 17.63
CA ASP A 201 21.50 -4.01 17.28
C ASP A 201 21.51 -3.75 15.77
N ALA A 202 21.40 -2.48 15.38
CA ALA A 202 21.41 -2.07 13.98
C ALA A 202 22.85 -2.09 13.41
N PRO A 203 23.07 -2.61 12.18
CA PRO A 203 24.37 -2.50 11.52
C PRO A 203 24.71 -1.05 11.17
N HIS A 204 26.00 -0.72 11.29
CA HIS A 204 26.58 0.57 10.94
C HIS A 204 26.51 0.83 9.43
N ALA A 205 26.27 2.09 9.08
CA ALA A 205 26.09 2.50 7.70
C ALA A 205 27.41 2.95 7.07
N ASP A 206 27.87 2.18 6.08
CA ASP A 206 29.18 2.35 5.44
C ASP A 206 29.23 3.49 4.41
N GLY A 207 30.42 4.11 4.27
CA GLY A 207 30.69 5.47 3.78
C GLY A 207 30.80 5.69 2.27
N THR A 208 30.62 4.69 1.41
CA THR A 208 30.89 4.80 -0.03
C THR A 208 29.64 5.23 -0.83
N ARG A 209 29.18 6.47 -0.61
CA ARG A 209 27.73 6.79 -0.64
C ARG A 209 27.18 7.70 -1.75
N THR A 210 27.90 8.67 -2.30
CA THR A 210 27.24 9.78 -3.03
C THR A 210 26.58 9.38 -4.37
N ALA A 211 27.30 8.73 -5.28
CA ALA A 211 26.75 8.37 -6.59
C ALA A 211 25.65 7.30 -6.52
N ARG A 212 25.78 6.34 -5.60
CA ARG A 212 24.76 5.30 -5.37
C ARG A 212 23.49 5.88 -4.74
N ARG A 213 23.65 6.83 -3.80
CA ARG A 213 22.53 7.60 -3.23
C ARG A 213 21.83 8.48 -4.27
N ALA A 214 22.57 9.08 -5.20
CA ALA A 214 21.98 9.84 -6.29
C ALA A 214 21.08 8.95 -7.17
N ARG A 215 21.54 7.75 -7.54
CA ARG A 215 20.71 6.77 -8.27
C ARG A 215 19.47 6.34 -7.48
N LEU A 216 19.63 6.10 -6.17
CA LEU A 216 18.51 5.79 -5.29
C LEU A 216 17.49 6.93 -5.25
N GLY A 217 17.97 8.19 -5.15
CA GLY A 217 17.12 9.39 -5.22
C GLY A 217 16.32 9.47 -6.52
N ILE A 218 16.92 9.13 -7.66
CA ILE A 218 16.21 9.09 -8.95
C ILE A 218 15.10 8.02 -8.95
N VAL A 219 15.39 6.82 -8.43
CA VAL A 219 14.37 5.76 -8.30
C VAL A 219 13.25 6.22 -7.37
N SER A 220 13.58 6.88 -6.26
CA SER A 220 12.62 7.46 -5.32
C SER A 220 11.72 8.53 -5.96
N VAL A 221 12.28 9.45 -6.75
CA VAL A 221 11.50 10.46 -7.48
C VAL A 221 10.55 9.78 -8.47
N SER A 222 11.03 8.80 -9.23
CA SER A 222 10.22 8.04 -10.19
C SER A 222 9.08 7.28 -9.48
N ASN A 223 9.38 6.70 -8.31
CA ASN A 223 8.39 6.04 -7.46
C ASN A 223 7.31 7.03 -6.98
N THR A 224 7.72 8.18 -6.43
CA THR A 224 6.77 9.23 -6.02
C THR A 224 5.90 9.69 -7.18
N LEU A 225 6.46 10.00 -8.36
CA LEU A 225 5.69 10.44 -9.53
C LEU A 225 4.67 9.39 -10.00
N THR A 226 5.06 8.11 -9.98
CA THR A 226 4.18 7.02 -10.42
C THR A 226 3.02 6.81 -9.46
N TYR A 227 3.29 6.80 -8.15
CA TYR A 227 2.23 6.71 -7.13
C TYR A 227 1.37 7.98 -7.08
N LEU A 228 1.96 9.15 -7.36
CA LEU A 228 1.21 10.40 -7.51
C LEU A 228 0.20 10.27 -8.67
N GLY A 229 0.66 9.85 -9.85
CA GLY A 229 -0.21 9.63 -11.02
C GLY A 229 -1.27 8.54 -10.78
N GLN A 230 -0.89 7.43 -10.12
CA GLN A 230 -1.83 6.39 -9.72
C GLN A 230 -2.95 6.95 -8.85
N TYR A 231 -2.62 7.67 -7.79
CA TYR A 231 -3.60 8.06 -6.76
C TYR A 231 -4.33 9.37 -7.05
N VAL A 232 -3.91 10.14 -8.06
CA VAL A 232 -4.80 11.14 -8.68
C VAL A 232 -6.08 10.49 -9.21
N VAL A 233 -5.96 9.28 -9.78
CA VAL A 233 -7.09 8.59 -10.42
C VAL A 233 -7.70 7.55 -9.50
N TYR A 234 -6.87 6.70 -8.90
CA TYR A 234 -7.31 5.55 -8.12
C TYR A 234 -8.10 5.95 -6.89
N THR A 235 -7.75 7.06 -6.23
CA THR A 235 -8.51 7.58 -5.08
C THR A 235 -9.99 7.79 -5.43
N TYR A 236 -10.27 8.22 -6.67
CA TYR A 236 -11.60 8.55 -7.16
C TYR A 236 -12.14 7.51 -8.16
N VAL A 237 -11.58 6.30 -8.17
CA VAL A 237 -11.95 5.27 -9.15
C VAL A 237 -13.43 4.89 -9.06
N SER A 238 -13.99 4.83 -7.85
CA SER A 238 -15.42 4.55 -7.63
C SER A 238 -16.30 5.64 -8.22
N VAL A 239 -15.92 6.91 -8.06
CA VAL A 239 -16.58 8.07 -8.69
C VAL A 239 -16.57 7.96 -10.21
N ILE A 240 -15.41 7.66 -10.81
CA ILE A 240 -15.26 7.46 -12.25
C ILE A 240 -16.15 6.32 -12.75
N LEU A 241 -16.17 5.19 -12.02
CA LEU A 241 -16.98 4.03 -12.38
C LEU A 241 -18.48 4.36 -12.35
N LEU A 242 -18.98 4.99 -11.29
CA LEU A 242 -20.39 5.38 -11.17
C LEU A 242 -20.78 6.39 -12.27
N ALA A 243 -19.96 7.42 -12.48
CA ALA A 243 -20.20 8.42 -13.52
C ALA A 243 -20.15 7.84 -14.94
N SER A 244 -19.45 6.70 -15.13
CA SER A 244 -19.48 5.96 -16.39
C SER A 244 -20.75 5.14 -16.63
N GLY A 245 -21.71 5.14 -15.69
CA GLY A 245 -22.94 4.36 -15.75
C GLY A 245 -22.88 3.00 -15.05
N LEU A 246 -21.81 2.71 -14.29
CA LEU A 246 -21.74 1.49 -13.49
C LEU A 246 -22.71 1.59 -12.30
N ARG A 247 -23.44 0.50 -12.02
CA ARG A 247 -24.26 0.41 -10.81
C ARG A 247 -23.37 0.33 -9.56
N GLU A 248 -23.81 0.94 -8.47
CA GLU A 248 -23.10 0.95 -7.20
C GLU A 248 -22.78 -0.45 -6.66
N THR A 249 -23.74 -1.38 -6.76
CA THR A 249 -23.56 -2.80 -6.38
C THR A 249 -22.49 -3.53 -7.19
N ALA A 250 -22.11 -3.01 -8.37
CA ALA A 250 -21.07 -3.58 -9.20
C ALA A 250 -19.67 -3.00 -8.92
N VAL A 251 -19.54 -1.92 -8.14
CA VAL A 251 -18.24 -1.28 -7.84
C VAL A 251 -17.28 -2.28 -7.17
N GLY A 252 -17.71 -2.93 -6.09
CA GLY A 252 -16.89 -3.94 -5.40
C GLY A 252 -16.44 -5.08 -6.33
N PRO A 253 -17.35 -5.79 -7.02
CA PRO A 253 -16.98 -6.84 -7.98
C PRO A 253 -16.06 -6.37 -9.12
N VAL A 254 -16.23 -5.15 -9.63
CA VAL A 254 -15.34 -4.58 -10.64
C VAL A 254 -13.95 -4.33 -10.06
N LEU A 255 -13.84 -3.75 -8.86
CA LEU A 255 -12.55 -3.56 -8.19
C LEU A 255 -11.83 -4.91 -7.94
N LEU A 256 -12.58 -5.97 -7.63
CA LEU A 256 -12.04 -7.33 -7.55
C LEU A 256 -11.48 -7.80 -8.89
N GLY A 257 -12.22 -7.61 -9.98
CA GLY A 257 -11.75 -7.92 -11.33
C GLY A 257 -10.49 -7.14 -11.72
N LEU A 258 -10.46 -5.83 -11.45
CA LEU A 258 -9.31 -4.98 -11.71
C LEU A 258 -8.07 -5.40 -10.88
N GLY A 259 -8.27 -5.75 -9.60
CA GLY A 259 -7.23 -6.28 -8.74
C GLY A 259 -6.70 -7.63 -9.25
N ALA A 260 -7.58 -8.53 -9.71
CA ALA A 260 -7.21 -9.82 -10.28
C ALA A 260 -6.39 -9.65 -11.57
N VAL A 261 -6.77 -8.70 -12.44
CA VAL A 261 -5.98 -8.35 -13.65
C VAL A 261 -4.60 -7.81 -13.25
N GLY A 262 -4.49 -7.06 -12.14
CA GLY A 262 -3.23 -6.62 -11.55
C GLY A 262 -2.24 -7.75 -11.25
N LEU A 263 -2.73 -8.95 -10.91
CA LEU A 263 -1.87 -10.12 -10.66
C LEU A 263 -1.09 -10.54 -11.92
N LEU A 264 -1.62 -10.28 -13.12
CA LEU A 264 -0.92 -10.51 -14.38
C LEU A 264 0.33 -9.62 -14.50
N GLY A 265 0.24 -8.36 -14.06
CA GLY A 265 1.38 -7.45 -13.97
C GLY A 265 2.44 -7.95 -13.01
N THR A 266 2.04 -8.44 -11.85
CA THR A 266 2.95 -9.05 -10.86
C THR A 266 3.66 -10.28 -11.44
N ALA A 267 2.92 -11.17 -12.12
CA ALA A 267 3.48 -12.35 -12.77
C ALA A 267 4.45 -11.98 -13.90
N TYR A 268 4.13 -10.96 -14.69
CA TYR A 268 5.03 -10.40 -15.70
C TYR A 268 6.31 -9.86 -15.06
N ALA A 269 6.20 -9.10 -13.96
CA ALA A 269 7.33 -8.54 -13.25
C ALA A 269 8.30 -9.62 -12.74
N ALA A 270 7.76 -10.73 -12.21
CA ALA A 270 8.54 -11.84 -11.67
C ALA A 270 9.49 -12.50 -12.67
N THR A 271 9.20 -12.40 -13.98
CA THR A 271 10.05 -13.01 -15.03
C THR A 271 10.80 -11.97 -15.87
N SER A 272 10.16 -10.82 -16.13
CA SER A 272 10.70 -9.79 -17.00
C SER A 272 11.77 -8.93 -16.31
N LEU A 273 11.63 -8.64 -15.01
CA LEU A 273 12.56 -7.75 -14.30
C LEU A 273 13.94 -8.36 -14.07
N ASP A 274 14.03 -9.69 -14.02
CA ASP A 274 15.30 -10.41 -13.89
C ASP A 274 16.02 -10.59 -15.22
N ARG A 275 15.28 -10.74 -16.33
CA ARG A 275 15.87 -10.91 -17.67
C ARG A 275 16.16 -9.58 -18.36
N HIS A 276 15.22 -8.63 -18.29
CA HIS A 276 15.26 -7.37 -19.02
C HIS A 276 14.72 -6.21 -18.18
N PRO A 277 15.36 -5.86 -17.04
CA PRO A 277 14.83 -4.89 -16.07
C PRO A 277 14.33 -3.59 -16.67
N ARG A 278 15.18 -2.89 -17.43
CA ARG A 278 14.80 -1.61 -18.04
C ARG A 278 13.63 -1.74 -19.01
N ARG A 279 13.64 -2.77 -19.87
CA ARG A 279 12.55 -3.01 -20.83
C ARG A 279 11.25 -3.35 -20.10
N GLY A 280 11.33 -4.21 -19.07
CA GLY A 280 10.21 -4.56 -18.21
C GLY A 280 9.59 -3.31 -17.58
N THR A 281 10.40 -2.48 -16.93
CA THR A 281 9.99 -1.21 -16.32
C THR A 281 9.32 -0.27 -17.33
N VAL A 282 9.91 -0.09 -18.52
CA VAL A 282 9.36 0.78 -19.58
C VAL A 282 8.01 0.26 -20.08
N VAL A 283 7.89 -1.05 -20.34
CA VAL A 283 6.65 -1.65 -20.84
C VAL A 283 5.51 -1.47 -19.84
N VAL A 284 5.74 -1.72 -18.55
CA VAL A 284 4.67 -1.57 -17.54
C VAL A 284 4.31 -0.11 -17.30
N HIS A 285 5.25 0.83 -17.33
CA HIS A 285 4.94 2.26 -17.22
C HIS A 285 4.19 2.79 -18.44
N ALA A 286 4.58 2.37 -19.65
CA ALA A 286 3.87 2.71 -20.88
C ALA A 286 2.45 2.12 -20.88
N GLY A 287 2.28 0.85 -20.48
CA GLY A 287 0.97 0.22 -20.32
C GLY A 287 0.09 0.95 -19.32
N MET A 288 0.65 1.36 -18.18
CA MET A 288 -0.06 2.15 -17.17
C MET A 288 -0.52 3.51 -17.71
N ALA A 289 0.37 4.25 -18.39
CA ALA A 289 0.04 5.54 -19.00
C ALA A 289 -1.02 5.40 -20.10
N LEU A 290 -0.90 4.40 -20.97
CA LEU A 290 -1.88 4.11 -22.02
C LEU A 290 -3.24 3.71 -21.45
N GLY A 291 -3.27 2.91 -20.38
CA GLY A 291 -4.50 2.55 -19.68
C GLY A 291 -5.20 3.78 -19.10
N LEU A 292 -4.46 4.67 -18.44
CA LEU A 292 -5.00 5.94 -17.93
C LEU A 292 -5.52 6.86 -19.04
N LEU A 293 -4.77 7.01 -20.13
CA LEU A 293 -5.25 7.75 -21.31
C LEU A 293 -6.50 7.14 -21.91
N ALA A 294 -6.57 5.80 -22.00
CA ALA A 294 -7.74 5.10 -22.49
C ALA A 294 -8.97 5.35 -21.61
N VAL A 295 -8.80 5.36 -20.27
CA VAL A 295 -9.89 5.75 -19.36
C VAL A 295 -10.37 7.16 -19.68
N GLY A 296 -9.47 8.14 -19.80
CA GLY A 296 -9.84 9.54 -20.10
C GLY A 296 -10.51 9.72 -21.46
N LEU A 297 -9.98 9.08 -22.52
CA LEU A 297 -10.48 9.22 -23.89
C LEU A 297 -11.82 8.51 -24.14
N THR A 298 -12.17 7.52 -23.31
CA THR A 298 -13.39 6.74 -23.49
C THR A 298 -14.45 7.04 -22.43
N PHE A 299 -14.15 7.85 -21.43
CA PHE A 299 -15.13 8.35 -20.47
C PHE A 299 -16.22 9.18 -21.18
N PRO A 300 -17.51 9.04 -20.83
CA PRO A 300 -18.08 8.22 -19.74
C PRO A 300 -18.54 6.82 -20.18
N THR A 301 -18.11 6.26 -21.32
CA THR A 301 -18.60 4.94 -21.75
C THR A 301 -18.10 3.82 -20.81
N THR A 302 -19.02 3.09 -20.16
CA THR A 302 -18.67 2.06 -19.15
C THR A 302 -17.67 1.03 -19.70
N ALA A 303 -17.92 0.53 -20.92
CA ALA A 303 -17.07 -0.48 -21.54
C ALA A 303 -15.64 0.04 -21.80
N GLY A 304 -15.52 1.29 -22.27
CA GLY A 304 -14.24 1.93 -22.50
C GLY A 304 -13.46 2.17 -21.22
N VAL A 305 -14.13 2.71 -20.19
CA VAL A 305 -13.55 2.94 -18.86
C VAL A 305 -13.04 1.64 -18.25
N LEU A 306 -13.83 0.55 -18.32
CA LEU A 306 -13.42 -0.76 -17.79
C LEU A 306 -12.22 -1.35 -18.56
N ALA A 307 -12.20 -1.22 -19.89
CA ALA A 307 -11.08 -1.69 -20.70
C ALA A 307 -9.78 -0.91 -20.40
N GLY A 308 -9.86 0.41 -20.32
CA GLY A 308 -8.74 1.27 -19.92
C GLY A 308 -8.26 0.97 -18.50
N ALA A 309 -9.20 0.81 -17.56
CA ALA A 309 -8.90 0.49 -16.17
C ALA A 309 -8.24 -0.89 -16.02
N ALA A 310 -8.66 -1.90 -16.80
CA ALA A 310 -8.04 -3.21 -16.79
C ALA A 310 -6.56 -3.15 -17.23
N LEU A 311 -6.26 -2.41 -18.31
CA LEU A 311 -4.87 -2.21 -18.76
C LEU A 311 -4.04 -1.44 -17.72
N TRP A 312 -4.64 -0.38 -17.17
CA TRP A 312 -4.02 0.45 -16.15
C TRP A 312 -3.69 -0.33 -14.87
N CYS A 313 -4.69 -0.98 -14.24
CA CYS A 313 -4.53 -1.78 -13.04
C CYS A 313 -3.65 -3.02 -13.27
N GLY A 314 -3.80 -3.65 -14.45
CA GLY A 314 -2.93 -4.74 -14.90
C GLY A 314 -1.46 -4.34 -14.92
N SER A 315 -1.16 -3.14 -15.43
CA SER A 315 0.21 -2.60 -15.45
C SER A 315 0.68 -2.17 -14.06
N PHE A 316 -0.20 -1.59 -13.25
CA PHE A 316 0.11 -1.13 -11.90
C PHE A 316 0.55 -2.27 -10.96
N GLY A 317 0.03 -3.48 -11.13
CA GLY A 317 0.43 -4.64 -10.32
C GLY A 317 1.93 -4.93 -10.32
N ALA A 318 2.66 -4.55 -11.37
CA ALA A 318 4.11 -4.68 -11.44
C ALA A 318 4.90 -3.63 -10.64
N MET A 319 4.28 -2.50 -10.26
CA MET A 319 5.00 -1.28 -9.86
C MET A 319 5.77 -1.43 -8.55
N ALA A 320 5.19 -2.09 -7.56
CA ALA A 320 5.88 -2.36 -6.30
C ALA A 320 7.18 -3.16 -6.54
N SER A 321 7.12 -4.20 -7.39
CA SER A 321 8.29 -5.01 -7.73
C SER A 321 9.32 -4.23 -8.54
N VAL A 322 8.86 -3.39 -9.48
CA VAL A 322 9.72 -2.53 -10.30
C VAL A 322 10.57 -1.61 -9.42
N PHE A 323 9.93 -0.84 -8.54
CA PHE A 323 10.65 0.15 -7.74
C PHE A 323 11.48 -0.49 -6.64
N GLN A 324 10.98 -1.55 -5.99
CA GLN A 324 11.77 -2.28 -5.00
C GLN A 324 13.04 -2.88 -5.61
N THR A 325 12.92 -3.52 -6.78
CA THR A 325 14.05 -4.15 -7.46
C THR A 325 15.04 -3.10 -7.98
N ALA A 326 14.55 -2.03 -8.61
CA ALA A 326 15.39 -0.94 -9.09
C ALA A 326 16.16 -0.28 -7.93
N ALA A 327 15.49 -0.02 -6.80
CA ALA A 327 16.08 0.62 -5.64
C ALA A 327 17.18 -0.26 -5.02
N ILE A 328 16.95 -1.58 -4.87
CA ILE A 328 17.95 -2.53 -4.37
C ILE A 328 19.20 -2.53 -5.25
N ARG A 329 19.03 -2.53 -6.58
CA ARG A 329 20.15 -2.56 -7.54
C ARG A 329 21.01 -1.30 -7.53
N THR A 330 20.50 -0.18 -7.04
CA THR A 330 21.32 1.03 -6.86
C THR A 330 22.44 0.84 -5.83
N ARG A 331 22.26 -0.10 -4.88
CA ARG A 331 23.14 -0.30 -3.72
C ARG A 331 23.39 1.01 -2.94
N GLY A 332 22.39 1.91 -2.93
CA GLY A 332 22.45 3.25 -2.33
C GLY A 332 22.32 3.27 -0.79
N GLY A 333 21.99 2.14 -0.19
CA GLY A 333 21.85 1.95 1.26
C GLY A 333 21.73 0.47 1.62
N SER A 334 21.53 0.15 2.90
CA SER A 334 21.14 -1.20 3.30
C SER A 334 19.75 -1.53 2.74
N PRO A 335 19.42 -2.83 2.54
CA PRO A 335 18.09 -3.24 2.10
C PRO A 335 16.94 -2.63 2.91
N ASP A 336 17.12 -2.48 4.23
CA ASP A 336 16.12 -1.88 5.12
C ASP A 336 15.88 -0.39 4.83
N VAL A 337 16.97 0.38 4.64
CA VAL A 337 16.87 1.81 4.29
C VAL A 337 16.23 1.98 2.91
N ILE A 338 16.56 1.09 1.97
CA ILE A 338 15.99 1.08 0.64
C ILE A 338 14.48 0.80 0.70
N GLY A 339 14.05 -0.24 1.41
CA GLY A 339 12.63 -0.57 1.58
C GLY A 339 11.85 0.55 2.28
N ALA A 340 12.40 1.12 3.35
CA ALA A 340 11.77 2.25 4.05
C ALA A 340 11.61 3.48 3.16
N LEU A 341 12.62 3.79 2.33
CA LEU A 341 12.57 4.91 1.40
C LEU A 341 11.56 4.68 0.27
N VAL A 342 11.51 3.48 -0.31
CA VAL A 342 10.50 3.11 -1.32
C VAL A 342 9.09 3.23 -0.72
N ASN A 343 8.87 2.74 0.50
CA ASN A 343 7.57 2.84 1.18
C ASN A 343 7.17 4.31 1.47
N SER A 344 8.11 5.11 2.01
CA SER A 344 7.87 6.52 2.31
C SER A 344 7.57 7.32 1.05
N THR A 345 8.36 7.13 -0.02
CA THR A 345 8.17 7.84 -1.30
C THR A 345 6.90 7.41 -2.04
N ALA A 346 6.47 6.16 -1.89
CA ALA A 346 5.16 5.68 -2.35
C ALA A 346 4.03 6.39 -1.60
N ASN A 347 4.10 6.48 -0.26
CA ASN A 347 3.09 7.15 0.55
C ASN A 347 3.01 8.67 0.33
N ILE A 348 4.14 9.32 0.02
CA ILE A 348 4.14 10.72 -0.46
C ILE A 348 3.34 10.81 -1.76
N GLY A 349 3.53 9.87 -2.69
CA GLY A 349 2.76 9.78 -3.93
C GLY A 349 1.28 9.48 -3.70
N ILE A 350 0.94 8.54 -2.81
CA ILE A 350 -0.46 8.22 -2.45
C ILE A 350 -1.17 9.46 -1.91
N GLY A 351 -0.60 10.09 -0.89
CA GLY A 351 -1.23 11.23 -0.22
C GLY A 351 -1.27 12.49 -1.09
N GLY A 352 -0.18 12.78 -1.79
CA GLY A 352 -0.12 13.88 -2.75
C GLY A 352 -1.02 13.66 -3.96
N GLY A 353 -1.18 12.42 -4.40
CA GLY A 353 -2.00 12.06 -5.56
C GLY A 353 -3.48 12.24 -5.23
N ALA A 354 -3.92 11.75 -4.07
CA ALA A 354 -5.26 12.01 -3.55
C ALA A 354 -5.55 13.52 -3.41
N ALA A 355 -4.60 14.30 -2.87
CA ALA A 355 -4.78 15.75 -2.73
C ALA A 355 -4.82 16.47 -4.08
N LEU A 356 -3.95 16.09 -5.03
CA LEU A 356 -3.96 16.65 -6.37
C LEU A 356 -5.23 16.27 -7.13
N GLY A 357 -5.72 15.02 -6.98
CA GLY A 357 -6.99 14.59 -7.53
C GLY A 357 -8.17 15.39 -6.97
N ALA A 358 -8.15 15.73 -5.67
CA ALA A 358 -9.16 16.61 -5.07
C ALA A 358 -9.19 17.99 -5.75
N LEU A 359 -8.01 18.58 -5.99
CA LEU A 359 -7.89 19.87 -6.68
C LEU A 359 -8.38 19.79 -8.14
N VAL A 360 -8.04 18.70 -8.84
CA VAL A 360 -8.49 18.48 -10.21
C VAL A 360 -10.01 18.32 -10.26
N LEU A 361 -10.59 17.59 -9.32
CA LEU A 361 -12.04 17.36 -9.24
C LEU A 361 -12.82 18.65 -8.97
N VAL A 362 -12.28 19.58 -8.18
CA VAL A 362 -12.86 20.92 -7.95
C VAL A 362 -12.71 21.83 -9.16
N GLY A 363 -11.58 21.75 -9.88
CA GLY A 363 -11.28 22.62 -11.01
C GLY A 363 -11.67 22.01 -12.36
N PRO A 364 -10.74 21.39 -13.11
CA PRO A 364 -10.99 20.78 -14.42
C PRO A 364 -12.09 19.70 -14.46
N GLY A 365 -12.42 19.06 -13.34
CA GLY A 365 -13.48 18.06 -13.23
C GLY A 365 -12.99 16.61 -13.39
N LEU A 366 -13.96 15.69 -13.32
CA LEU A 366 -13.72 14.24 -13.26
C LEU A 366 -13.00 13.68 -14.51
N GLU A 367 -13.33 14.21 -15.69
CA GLU A 367 -12.75 13.81 -16.98
C GLU A 367 -11.25 14.08 -17.07
N ALA A 368 -10.76 15.06 -16.32
CA ALA A 368 -9.36 15.46 -16.33
C ALA A 368 -8.45 14.53 -15.51
N LEU A 369 -9.00 13.80 -14.52
CA LEU A 369 -8.20 12.96 -13.61
C LEU A 369 -7.32 11.96 -14.38
N PRO A 370 -7.83 11.17 -15.35
CA PRO A 370 -7.02 10.19 -16.05
C PRO A 370 -5.89 10.82 -16.86
N PHE A 371 -6.12 12.01 -17.44
CA PHE A 371 -5.08 12.74 -18.20
C PHE A 371 -3.98 13.29 -17.29
N VAL A 372 -4.34 13.85 -16.12
CA VAL A 372 -3.35 14.31 -15.13
C VAL A 372 -2.55 13.14 -14.59
N GLY A 373 -3.22 12.04 -14.24
CA GLY A 373 -2.58 10.80 -13.82
C GLY A 373 -1.61 10.25 -14.87
N ALA A 374 -2.05 10.18 -16.13
CA ALA A 374 -1.22 9.76 -17.25
C ALA A 374 0.00 10.67 -17.44
N GLY A 375 -0.17 11.99 -17.35
CA GLY A 375 0.92 12.96 -17.47
C GLY A 375 2.01 12.74 -16.41
N LEU A 376 1.63 12.44 -15.17
CA LEU A 376 2.56 12.14 -14.08
C LEU A 376 3.28 10.79 -14.27
N VAL A 377 2.57 9.77 -14.75
CA VAL A 377 3.19 8.47 -15.09
C VAL A 377 4.14 8.62 -16.28
N VAL A 378 3.80 9.44 -17.28
CA VAL A 378 4.68 9.78 -18.41
C VAL A 378 5.91 10.54 -17.91
N ALA A 379 5.77 11.49 -16.99
CA ALA A 379 6.90 12.18 -16.38
C ALA A 379 7.85 11.19 -15.67
N SER A 380 7.30 10.23 -14.90
CA SER A 380 8.08 9.13 -14.33
C SER A 380 8.79 8.29 -15.41
N LEU A 381 8.08 7.94 -16.48
CA LEU A 381 8.65 7.19 -17.61
C LEU A 381 9.79 7.96 -18.29
N VAL A 382 9.68 9.27 -18.46
CA VAL A 382 10.75 10.11 -19.00
C VAL A 382 11.98 10.06 -18.09
N VAL A 383 11.80 10.17 -16.77
CA VAL A 383 12.91 10.02 -15.80
C VAL A 383 13.58 8.65 -15.96
N ILE A 384 12.80 7.57 -16.04
CA ILE A 384 13.30 6.20 -16.25
C ILE A 384 14.09 6.07 -17.56
N LEU A 385 13.61 6.70 -18.64
CA LEU A 385 14.24 6.64 -19.95
C LEU A 385 15.57 7.38 -19.99
N VAL A 386 15.64 8.55 -19.36
CA VAL A 386 16.83 9.41 -19.29
C VAL A 386 17.86 8.85 -18.30
N ALA A 387 17.43 8.38 -17.12
CA ALA A 387 18.31 7.92 -16.05
C ALA A 387 18.76 6.46 -16.21
N ARG A 388 19.45 6.16 -17.31
CA ARG A 388 19.93 4.80 -17.66
C ARG A 388 20.83 4.15 -16.59
N THR A 389 21.48 4.96 -15.76
CA THR A 389 22.36 4.47 -14.67
C THR A 389 21.59 4.04 -13.43
N ALA A 390 20.37 4.55 -13.23
CA ALA A 390 19.46 4.15 -12.16
C ALA A 390 18.59 2.94 -12.60
N PHE A 391 18.29 2.84 -13.89
CA PHE A 391 17.53 1.74 -14.50
C PHE A 391 18.38 1.01 -15.57
N PRO A 392 19.31 0.12 -15.17
CA PRO A 392 20.25 -0.51 -16.09
C PRO A 392 19.56 -1.51 -17.03
N ALA A 393 20.10 -1.67 -18.23
CA ALA A 393 19.58 -2.62 -19.23
C ALA A 393 19.89 -4.09 -18.89
N LYS A 394 20.94 -4.33 -18.10
CA LYS A 394 21.34 -5.64 -17.58
C LYS A 394 21.20 -5.66 -16.05
N PRO A 395 20.95 -6.83 -15.43
CA PRO A 395 20.70 -6.96 -14.00
C PRO A 395 21.77 -6.38 -13.09
#